data_AF-A0A9D3RHS9-F1
#
_entry.id   AF-A0A9D3RHS9-F1
#
_cell.length_a   1.000
_cell.length_b   1.000
_cell.length_c   1.000
_cell.angle_alpha   90.00
_cell.angle_beta   90.00
_cell.angle_gamma   90.00
#
_symmetry.space_group_name_H-M   'P 1'
#
loop_
_entity.id
_entity.type
_entity.pdbx_description
1 polymer ?
#
loop_
_entity_poly.entity_id
_entity_poly.type
_entity_poly.pdbx_seq_one_letter_code
_entity_poly.pdbx_strand_id
1 'polypeptide(L)'
;MKIFSFSHKTAFVVDHCPYMAESCRQQVEFDLLTKNRSQGVIPLAPVSKSLWTCAVECSMEYCRILYDIYPTRKLVNYIVSDSEFHVLNSWNQEDQNTQELMSALAAVGPRTRTRTPSAAASCTAWWRRWSRCAR
;
A
#
# COMPACT_ATOMS: atom_id res chain seq x y z
N MET A 1 28.61 20.51 10.88
CA MET A 1 27.51 20.02 10.02
C MET A 1 26.65 19.07 10.84
N LYS A 2 25.35 19.33 11.03
CA LYS A 2 24.46 18.32 11.63
C LYS A 2 24.30 17.22 10.59
N ILE A 3 24.96 16.09 10.81
CA ILE A 3 24.77 14.86 10.03
C ILE A 3 23.29 14.52 10.15
N PHE A 4 22.59 14.46 9.01
CA PHE A 4 21.18 14.07 9.01
C PHE A 4 21.04 12.72 9.69
N SER A 5 20.05 12.60 10.58
CA SER A 5 19.72 11.32 11.20
C SER A 5 19.35 10.31 10.11
N PHE A 6 19.62 9.02 10.31
CA PHE A 6 19.27 7.95 9.39
C PHE A 6 17.80 8.02 8.93
N SER A 7 16.89 8.41 9.84
CA SER A 7 15.46 8.55 9.55
C SER A 7 15.06 9.87 8.90
N HIS A 8 15.99 10.67 8.37
CA HIS A 8 15.67 11.90 7.65
C HIS A 8 14.92 11.62 6.33
N LYS A 9 15.28 10.52 5.66
CA LYS A 9 14.65 10.06 4.41
C LYS A 9 14.23 8.61 4.55
N THR A 10 12.95 8.34 4.29
CA THR A 10 12.38 6.99 4.27
C THR A 10 11.84 6.71 2.88
N ALA A 11 12.15 5.55 2.30
CA ALA A 11 11.58 5.13 1.03
C ALA A 11 10.66 3.92 1.27
N PHE A 12 9.38 4.06 0.95
CA PHE A 12 8.47 2.93 0.86
C PHE A 12 8.56 2.33 -0.53
N VAL A 13 8.75 1.01 -0.60
CA VAL A 13 8.66 0.25 -1.84
C VAL A 13 7.57 -0.78 -1.65
N VAL A 14 6.41 -0.53 -2.23
CA VAL A 14 5.25 -1.42 -2.15
C VAL A 14 5.13 -2.18 -3.45
N ASP A 15 5.15 -3.50 -3.34
CA ASP A 15 4.97 -4.35 -4.50
C ASP A 15 3.52 -4.32 -4.99
N HIS A 16 3.37 -4.24 -6.29
CA HIS A 16 2.12 -4.24 -7.03
C HIS A 16 2.24 -5.26 -8.14
N CYS A 17 2.55 -6.51 -7.80
CA CYS A 17 2.51 -7.64 -8.74
C CYS A 17 1.19 -8.43 -8.60
N PRO A 18 0.80 -9.27 -9.58
CA PRO A 18 -0.52 -9.93 -9.60
C PRO A 18 -0.90 -10.70 -8.33
N TYR A 19 0.08 -11.27 -7.63
CA TYR A 19 -0.17 -12.02 -6.40
C TYR A 19 -0.63 -11.11 -5.24
N MET A 20 -0.38 -9.80 -5.29
CA MET A 20 -0.86 -8.86 -4.28
C MET A 20 -2.39 -8.67 -4.32
N ALA A 21 -3.07 -9.15 -5.36
CA ALA A 21 -4.54 -9.22 -5.43
C ALA A 21 -5.12 -10.42 -4.65
N GLU A 22 -4.29 -11.29 -4.07
CA GLU A 22 -4.76 -12.38 -3.23
C GLU A 22 -5.40 -11.88 -1.94
N SER A 23 -6.36 -12.64 -1.44
CA SER A 23 -7.03 -12.35 -0.16
C SER A 23 -6.02 -12.50 0.98
N CYS A 24 -6.05 -11.57 1.94
CA CYS A 24 -5.31 -11.71 3.20
C CYS A 24 -5.88 -12.81 4.11
N ARG A 25 -7.01 -13.41 3.72
CA ARG A 25 -7.75 -14.48 4.44
C ARG A 25 -8.23 -14.08 5.84
N GLN A 26 -8.15 -12.80 6.18
CA GLN A 26 -8.77 -12.21 7.36
C GLN A 26 -10.14 -11.66 6.96
N GLN A 27 -11.18 -12.23 7.55
CA GLN A 27 -12.56 -11.79 7.32
C GLN A 27 -12.82 -10.48 8.07
N VAL A 28 -13.53 -9.58 7.41
CA VAL A 28 -14.05 -8.35 7.98
C VAL A 28 -15.56 -8.40 7.87
N GLU A 29 -16.23 -8.33 9.03
CA GLU A 29 -17.68 -8.26 9.11
C GLU A 29 -18.11 -6.81 8.87
N PHE A 30 -18.88 -6.60 7.80
CA PHE A 30 -19.45 -5.28 7.48
C PHE A 30 -20.93 -5.17 7.87
N ASP A 31 -21.55 -6.24 8.38
CA ASP A 31 -22.94 -6.23 8.83
C ASP A 31 -23.05 -5.78 10.29
N LEU A 32 -23.21 -4.46 10.50
CA LEU A 32 -23.38 -3.84 11.82
C LEU A 32 -24.81 -4.02 12.39
N LEU A 33 -25.74 -4.63 11.65
CA LEU A 33 -27.17 -4.71 12.00
C LEU A 33 -27.59 -6.04 12.65
N THR A 34 -26.64 -6.84 13.10
CA THR A 34 -26.88 -8.17 13.71
C THR A 34 -27.57 -8.15 15.07
N LYS A 35 -27.62 -7.01 15.78
CA LYS A 35 -28.19 -6.96 17.14
C LYS A 35 -29.72 -6.79 17.24
N ASN A 36 -30.46 -6.56 16.15
CA ASN A 36 -31.90 -6.27 16.26
C ASN A 36 -32.78 -6.70 15.06
N ARG A 37 -32.38 -7.73 14.30
CA ARG A 37 -33.15 -8.15 13.12
C ARG A 37 -34.31 -9.08 13.48
N SER A 38 -35.51 -8.68 13.06
CA SER A 38 -36.69 -9.52 12.90
C SER A 38 -36.39 -10.69 11.94
N GLN A 39 -37.00 -11.85 12.20
CA GLN A 39 -36.84 -13.07 11.40
C GLN A 39 -37.03 -12.80 9.90
N GLY A 40 -36.02 -13.09 9.06
CA GLY A 40 -36.19 -13.12 7.59
C GLY A 40 -35.16 -12.36 6.72
N VAL A 41 -34.17 -11.66 7.29
CA VAL A 41 -33.16 -10.94 6.48
C VAL A 41 -31.82 -11.69 6.45
N ILE A 42 -31.30 -11.98 5.25
CA ILE A 42 -30.03 -12.68 5.03
C ILE A 42 -28.85 -11.73 5.34
N PRO A 43 -27.91 -12.11 6.22
CA PRO A 43 -26.75 -11.29 6.54
C PRO A 43 -25.81 -11.15 5.34
N LEU A 44 -25.12 -10.01 5.23
CA LEU A 44 -24.10 -9.82 4.19
C LEU A 44 -22.91 -10.76 4.45
N ALA A 45 -22.45 -11.42 3.39
CA ALA A 45 -21.28 -12.29 3.49
C ALA A 45 -20.04 -11.49 3.91
N PRO A 46 -19.22 -12.01 4.84
CA PRO A 46 -17.99 -11.35 5.24
C PRO A 46 -17.05 -11.23 4.04
N VAL A 47 -16.34 -10.11 3.94
CA VAL A 47 -15.36 -9.87 2.87
C VAL A 47 -13.96 -9.78 3.45
N SER A 48 -12.97 -10.14 2.65
CA SER A 48 -11.55 -10.03 3.00
C SER A 48 -10.87 -9.01 2.11
N LYS A 49 -9.92 -8.26 2.67
CA LYS A 49 -9.08 -7.35 1.90
C LYS A 49 -8.06 -8.13 1.06
N SER A 50 -7.52 -7.47 0.04
CA SER A 50 -6.35 -7.99 -0.69
C SER A 50 -5.06 -7.69 0.07
N LEU A 51 -3.97 -8.42 -0.22
CA LEU A 51 -2.64 -8.13 0.31
C LEU A 51 -2.19 -6.70 -0.06
N TRP A 52 -2.49 -6.25 -1.28
CA TRP A 52 -2.26 -4.86 -1.73
C TRP A 52 -2.98 -3.86 -0.84
N THR A 53 -4.28 -4.06 -0.60
CA THR A 53 -5.08 -3.18 0.26
C THR A 53 -4.49 -3.12 1.67
N CYS A 54 -4.12 -4.26 2.25
CA CYS A 54 -3.49 -4.28 3.58
C CYS A 54 -2.15 -3.53 3.60
N ALA A 55 -1.30 -3.73 2.59
CA ALA A 55 0.00 -3.05 2.52
C ALA A 55 -0.15 -1.53 2.43
N VAL A 56 -1.07 -1.05 1.57
CA VAL A 56 -1.37 0.38 1.41
C VAL A 56 -1.98 0.99 2.67
N GLU A 57 -2.90 0.30 3.35
CA GLU A 57 -3.48 0.78 4.61
C GLU A 57 -2.40 0.96 5.69
N CYS A 58 -1.53 -0.03 5.86
CA CYS A 58 -0.48 0.02 6.88
C CYS A 58 0.56 1.11 6.59
N SER A 59 1.00 1.27 5.33
CA SER A 59 1.98 2.29 4.96
C SER A 59 1.39 3.71 5.04
N MET A 60 0.11 3.89 4.68
CA MET A 60 -0.52 5.21 4.77
C MET A 60 -0.79 5.64 6.21
N GLU A 61 -1.13 4.70 7.09
CA GLU A 61 -1.25 5.01 8.51
C GLU A 61 0.11 5.38 9.11
N TYR A 62 1.20 4.72 8.68
CA TYR A 62 2.55 5.13 9.04
C TYR A 62 2.84 6.58 8.60
N CYS A 63 2.53 6.94 7.35
CA CYS A 63 2.74 8.29 6.84
C CYS A 63 1.92 9.33 7.65
N ARG A 64 0.65 9.01 7.97
CA ARG A 64 -0.20 9.89 8.78
C ARG A 64 0.43 10.17 10.14
N ILE A 65 0.80 9.11 10.88
CA ILE A 65 1.44 9.24 12.20
C ILE A 65 2.77 10.00 12.08
N LEU A 66 3.57 9.71 11.05
CA LEU A 66 4.86 10.38 10.85
C LEU A 66 4.67 11.88 10.62
N TYR A 67 3.73 12.29 9.78
CA TYR A 67 3.49 13.70 9.47
C TYR A 67 2.84 14.44 10.65
N ASP A 68 1.99 13.77 11.43
CA ASP A 68 1.39 14.34 12.65
C ASP A 68 2.46 14.63 13.73
N ILE A 69 3.43 13.72 13.92
CA ILE A 69 4.50 13.88 14.92
C ILE A 69 5.63 14.78 14.39
N TYR A 70 5.98 14.64 13.12
CA TYR A 70 7.09 15.33 12.48
C TYR A 70 6.61 16.07 11.22
N PRO A 71 6.00 17.26 11.38
CA PRO A 71 5.48 18.02 10.25
C PRO A 71 6.58 18.53 9.30
N THR A 72 7.85 18.50 9.71
CA THR A 72 8.99 18.87 8.85
C THR A 72 10.19 17.96 9.09
N ARG A 73 11.14 17.95 8.14
CA ARG A 73 12.45 17.27 8.23
C ARG A 73 12.39 15.74 8.30
N LYS A 74 11.21 15.15 8.14
CA LYS A 74 11.02 13.71 7.92
C LYS A 74 10.32 13.56 6.59
N LEU A 75 11.06 13.05 5.60
CA LEU A 75 10.58 12.96 4.24
C LEU A 75 10.38 11.49 3.88
N VAL A 76 9.28 11.23 3.20
CA VAL A 76 8.90 9.92 2.66
C VAL A 76 8.86 10.01 1.15
N ASN A 77 9.48 9.03 0.50
CA ASN A 77 9.30 8.78 -0.92
C ASN A 77 8.54 7.47 -1.09
N TYR A 78 7.39 7.52 -1.74
CA TYR A 78 6.50 6.38 -1.90
C TYR A 78 6.62 5.82 -3.31
N ILE A 79 7.03 4.56 -3.40
CA ILE A 79 7.31 3.88 -4.66
C ILE A 79 6.40 2.66 -4.76
N VAL A 80 5.68 2.56 -5.86
CA VAL A 80 4.95 1.35 -6.24
C VAL A 80 5.77 0.61 -7.28
N SER A 81 6.01 -0.67 -7.04
CA SER A 81 6.86 -1.51 -7.90
C SER A 81 6.01 -2.57 -8.58
N ASP A 82 6.08 -2.66 -9.90
CA ASP A 82 5.45 -3.72 -10.67
C ASP A 82 6.42 -4.34 -11.71
N SER A 83 6.13 -4.20 -13.00
CA SER A 83 7.12 -4.42 -14.07
C SER A 83 8.09 -3.24 -14.18
N GLU A 84 7.68 -2.07 -13.68
CA GLU A 84 8.42 -0.81 -13.61
C GLU A 84 8.32 -0.23 -12.19
N PHE A 85 9.00 0.90 -11.95
CA PHE A 85 8.89 1.61 -10.68
C PHE A 85 8.13 2.92 -10.88
N HIS A 86 7.14 3.16 -10.03
CA HIS A 86 6.29 4.35 -10.05
C HIS A 86 6.55 5.15 -8.77
N VAL A 87 7.24 6.26 -8.89
CA VAL A 87 7.47 7.18 -7.77
C VAL A 87 6.28 8.13 -7.65
N LEU A 88 5.57 8.08 -6.53
CA LEU A 88 4.30 8.80 -6.35
C LEU A 88 4.47 10.23 -5.83
N ASN A 89 5.60 10.55 -5.21
CA ASN A 89 5.89 11.87 -4.66
C ASN A 89 7.41 12.15 -4.65
N SER A 90 7.83 13.39 -4.37
CA SER A 90 9.24 13.76 -4.31
C SER A 90 9.76 13.92 -2.87
N TRP A 91 11.01 14.36 -2.72
CA TRP A 91 11.60 14.73 -1.44
C TRP A 91 11.26 16.16 -0.99
N ASN A 92 10.34 16.83 -1.69
CA ASN A 92 9.87 18.16 -1.29
C ASN A 92 8.92 18.06 -0.10
N GLN A 93 8.95 19.08 0.76
CA GLN A 93 8.07 19.13 1.94
C GLN A 93 6.60 19.32 1.56
N GLU A 94 6.34 20.02 0.45
CA GLU A 94 5.00 20.24 -0.11
C GLU A 94 4.34 18.92 -0.54
N ASP A 95 5.13 17.98 -1.04
CA ASP A 95 4.70 16.65 -1.48
C ASP A 95 4.47 15.65 -0.32
N GLN A 96 4.66 16.08 0.95
CA GLN A 96 4.44 15.23 2.13
C GLN A 96 2.97 15.27 2.57
N ASN A 97 2.09 14.91 1.64
CA ASN A 97 0.64 15.02 1.78
C ASN A 97 -0.04 13.65 1.60
N THR A 98 -0.74 13.18 2.62
CA THR A 98 -1.45 11.89 2.57
C THR A 98 -2.61 11.88 1.59
N GLN A 99 -3.27 13.02 1.35
CA GLN A 99 -4.38 13.11 0.41
C GLN A 99 -3.89 12.95 -1.04
N GLU A 100 -2.77 13.57 -1.39
CA GLU A 100 -2.14 13.43 -2.70
C GLU A 100 -1.61 12.01 -2.91
N LEU A 101 -0.95 11.42 -1.90
CA LEU A 101 -0.52 10.04 -1.94
C LEU A 101 -1.69 9.07 -2.14
N MET A 102 -2.80 9.26 -1.42
CA MET A 102 -4.01 8.45 -1.58
C MET A 102 -4.63 8.61 -2.98
N SER A 103 -4.61 9.83 -3.54
CA SER A 103 -5.06 10.09 -4.92
C SER A 103 -4.17 9.35 -5.94
N ALA A 104 -2.85 9.41 -5.78
CA ALA A 104 -1.90 8.70 -6.64
C ALA A 104 -2.07 7.18 -6.53
N LEU A 105 -2.27 6.65 -5.33
CA LEU A 105 -2.54 5.22 -5.10
C LEU A 105 -3.88 4.78 -5.69
N ALA A 106 -4.90 5.63 -5.65
CA ALA A 106 -6.18 5.38 -6.31
C ALA A 106 -6.06 5.35 -7.84
N ALA A 107 -5.21 6.21 -8.41
CA ALA A 107 -4.91 6.23 -9.84
C ALA A 107 -4.16 4.96 -10.30
N VAL A 108 -3.27 4.41 -9.47
CA VAL A 108 -2.65 3.09 -9.70
C VAL A 108 -3.70 1.97 -9.60
N GLY A 109 -4.60 2.09 -8.63
CA GLY A 109 -5.72 1.17 -8.44
C GLY A 109 -5.33 -0.23 -7.95
N PRO A 110 -6.32 -1.07 -7.62
CA PRO A 110 -6.08 -2.46 -7.25
C PRO A 110 -5.68 -3.27 -8.50
N ARG A 111 -4.76 -4.23 -8.32
CA ARG A 111 -4.34 -5.06 -9.45
C ARG A 111 -5.44 -6.03 -9.87
N THR A 112 -5.73 -6.07 -11.17
CA THR A 112 -6.64 -7.05 -11.76
C THR A 112 -5.98 -8.44 -11.76
N ARG A 113 -6.76 -9.49 -11.46
CA ARG A 113 -6.27 -10.89 -11.44
C ARG A 113 -5.90 -11.43 -12.83
N THR A 114 -5.93 -10.61 -13.88
CA THR A 114 -5.58 -10.99 -15.25
C THR A 114 -4.10 -11.34 -15.32
N ARG A 115 -3.83 -12.61 -15.08
CA ARG A 115 -2.50 -13.22 -15.03
C ARG A 115 -2.01 -13.43 -16.46
N THR A 116 -1.44 -12.40 -17.09
CA THR A 116 -0.59 -12.66 -18.25
C THR A 116 0.71 -13.31 -17.75
N PRO A 117 1.12 -14.47 -18.30
CA PRO A 117 2.30 -15.20 -17.81
C PRO A 117 3.59 -14.38 -17.84
N SER A 118 3.72 -13.47 -18.82
CA SER A 118 4.89 -12.60 -18.99
C SER A 118 5.04 -11.57 -17.87
N ALA A 119 3.94 -10.93 -17.44
CA ALA A 119 3.97 -9.93 -16.38
C ALA A 119 4.30 -10.55 -15.02
N ALA A 120 3.75 -11.73 -14.72
CA ALA A 120 4.05 -12.44 -13.47
C ALA A 120 5.52 -12.90 -13.39
N ALA A 121 6.09 -13.38 -14.50
CA ALA A 121 7.48 -13.80 -14.57
C ALA A 121 8.46 -12.61 -14.42
N SER A 122 8.16 -11.48 -15.08
CA SER A 122 8.95 -10.24 -14.98
C SER A 122 8.99 -9.71 -13.55
N CYS A 123 7.82 -9.57 -12.93
CA CYS A 123 7.64 -9.15 -11.53
C CYS A 123 8.47 -10.02 -10.55
N THR A 124 8.36 -11.34 -10.67
CA THR A 124 9.07 -12.27 -9.77
C THR A 124 10.60 -12.18 -9.93
N ALA A 125 11.07 -12.02 -11.17
CA ALA A 125 12.48 -11.85 -11.47
C ALA A 125 13.02 -10.53 -10.91
N TRP A 126 12.26 -9.45 -11.04
CA TRP A 126 12.61 -8.12 -10.54
C TRP A 126 12.67 -8.11 -9.01
N TRP A 127 11.66 -8.67 -8.33
CA TRP A 127 11.64 -8.77 -6.86
C TRP A 127 12.82 -9.56 -6.32
N ARG A 128 13.16 -10.70 -6.95
CA ARG A 128 14.35 -11.49 -6.61
C ARG A 128 15.65 -10.75 -6.87
N ARG A 129 15.69 -9.85 -7.85
CA ARG A 129 16.85 -8.99 -8.13
C ARG A 129 17.00 -7.91 -7.05
N TRP A 130 15.90 -7.24 -6.72
CA TRP A 130 15.88 -6.17 -5.72
C TRP A 130 16.23 -6.68 -4.31
N SER A 131 15.64 -7.79 -3.86
CA SER A 131 15.99 -8.39 -2.55
C SER A 131 17.36 -9.08 -2.50
N ARG A 132 18.09 -9.11 -3.61
CA ARG A 132 19.55 -9.38 -3.62
C ARG A 132 20.39 -8.10 -3.52
N CYS A 133 19.90 -6.97 -4.00
CA CYS A 133 20.56 -5.67 -3.87
C CYS A 133 20.29 -4.97 -2.53
N ALA A 134 19.19 -5.32 -1.84
CA ALA A 134 18.82 -4.77 -0.53
C ALA A 134 19.45 -5.51 0.67
N ARG A 135 20.28 -6.53 0.42
CA ARG A 135 21.14 -7.21 1.40
C ARG A 135 22.57 -6.74 1.21
#